data_AF-A0A8H7XQC7-F1
#
_entry.id   AF-A0A8H7XQC7-F1
#
_cell.length_a   1.000
_cell.length_b   1.000
_cell.length_c   1.000
_cell.angle_alpha   90.00
_cell.angle_beta   90.00
_cell.angle_gamma   90.00
#
_symmetry.space_group_name_H-M   'P 1'
#
loop_
_entity.id
_entity.type
_entity.pdbx_description
1 polymer ?
#
loop_
_entity_poly.entity_id
_entity_poly.type
_entity_poly.pdbx_seq_one_letter_code
_entity_poly.pdbx_strand_id
1 'polypeptide(L)'
;STIITLADWYHTPAPIAGLVPTPDATLINGKGRYAGGPTVPLSVIRVLPGVRYRFRLVSLSCDPNYTFSIDGHSLTIIEVDSESVQPLVVDEIQIFAGQRYSFILRTNQPINNYWIRANPNIGTQGFAGGLNSAILRYWGAPNIDPTTTSSVSAPLVETNLHPYSNPAAPGVPTVGAADVNLNLNIVFDFASLKFQVNGAPFSEATVPVLLQILSGATTPGSLLPAGSVYELPPNKVIEISMPGGSIGSPHNFAVVRSAGSSVYNYANPVRRDVVSLGSSTNDNVTIRFQTDNSGPWIMHCHIDWHLEM
;
A
#
# COMPACT_ATOMS: atom_id res chain seq x y z
N SER A 1 8.81 2.80 20.53
CA SER A 1 9.09 2.68 19.09
C SER A 1 8.35 3.80 18.37
N THR A 2 8.97 4.43 17.39
CA THR A 2 8.31 5.36 16.44
C THR A 2 7.92 4.67 15.13
N ILE A 3 8.07 3.35 15.05
CA ILE A 3 7.64 2.52 13.92
C ILE A 3 6.37 1.78 14.33
N ILE A 4 5.39 1.76 13.43
CA ILE A 4 4.11 1.06 13.54
C ILE A 4 4.00 0.13 12.33
N THR A 5 4.09 -1.17 12.55
CA THR A 5 3.82 -2.16 11.50
C THR A 5 2.40 -2.68 11.64
N LEU A 6 1.71 -2.84 10.51
CA LEU A 6 0.42 -3.53 10.39
C LEU A 6 0.65 -4.81 9.61
N ALA A 7 0.24 -5.95 10.14
CA ALA A 7 0.37 -7.24 9.47
C ALA A 7 -0.91 -8.06 9.67
N ASP A 8 -1.32 -8.75 8.62
CA ASP A 8 -2.27 -9.85 8.71
C ASP A 8 -1.58 -11.09 9.24
N TRP A 9 -2.32 -11.88 10.02
CA TRP A 9 -1.80 -13.10 10.60
C TRP A 9 -2.78 -14.26 10.39
N TYR A 10 -2.21 -15.39 9.97
CA TYR A 10 -2.93 -16.62 9.67
C TYR A 10 -2.47 -17.71 10.64
N HIS A 11 -3.41 -18.45 11.22
CA HIS A 11 -3.12 -19.64 12.01
C HIS A 11 -2.68 -20.81 11.13
N THR A 12 -3.21 -20.89 9.91
CA THR A 12 -2.85 -21.90 8.93
C THR A 12 -1.65 -21.42 8.11
N PRO A 13 -0.56 -22.22 8.00
CA PRO A 13 0.57 -21.88 7.15
C PRO A 13 0.18 -21.67 5.68
N ALA A 14 0.77 -20.66 5.04
CA ALA A 14 0.47 -20.23 3.68
C ALA A 14 0.34 -21.38 2.65
N PRO A 15 1.26 -22.37 2.57
CA PRO A 15 1.19 -23.41 1.54
C PRO A 15 -0.04 -24.33 1.62
N ILE A 16 -0.76 -24.32 2.75
CA ILE A 16 -1.94 -25.16 2.99
C ILE A 16 -3.19 -24.35 3.36
N ALA A 17 -3.15 -23.03 3.21
CA ALA A 17 -4.22 -22.12 3.62
C ALA A 17 -5.36 -21.98 2.60
N GLY A 18 -5.19 -22.55 1.40
CA GLY A 18 -6.11 -22.37 0.26
C GLY A 18 -5.62 -21.29 -0.70
N LEU A 19 -6.45 -20.94 -1.70
CA LEU A 19 -6.09 -19.99 -2.77
C LEU A 19 -5.93 -18.56 -2.23
N VAL A 20 -6.96 -18.05 -1.54
CA VAL A 20 -6.95 -16.72 -0.92
C VAL A 20 -7.55 -16.86 0.49
N PRO A 21 -6.72 -17.15 1.51
CA PRO A 21 -7.19 -17.31 2.88
C PRO A 21 -7.62 -15.97 3.47
N THR A 22 -8.47 -16.04 4.50
CA THR A 22 -8.86 -14.88 5.30
C THR A 22 -8.02 -14.81 6.57
N PRO A 23 -7.49 -13.64 6.96
CA PRO A 23 -6.65 -13.54 8.15
C PRO A 23 -7.43 -13.67 9.46
N ASP A 24 -6.80 -14.31 10.44
CA ASP A 24 -7.36 -14.54 11.79
C ASP A 24 -7.24 -13.30 12.68
N ALA A 25 -6.17 -12.52 12.52
CA ALA A 25 -5.90 -11.33 13.32
C ALA A 25 -5.16 -10.25 12.55
N THR A 26 -5.41 -9.00 12.94
CA THR A 26 -4.51 -7.88 12.68
C THR A 26 -3.47 -7.79 13.80
N LEU A 27 -2.19 -7.75 13.42
CA LEU A 27 -1.08 -7.48 14.33
C LEU A 27 -0.60 -6.04 14.15
N ILE A 28 -0.56 -5.29 15.24
CA ILE A 28 0.09 -3.98 15.30
C ILE A 28 1.40 -4.15 16.08
N ASN A 29 2.55 -3.89 15.46
CA ASN A 29 3.87 -4.14 16.05
C ASN A 29 4.03 -5.58 16.59
N GLY A 30 3.52 -6.57 15.84
CA GLY A 30 3.67 -8.00 16.14
C GLY A 30 2.75 -8.55 17.23
N LYS A 31 1.75 -7.79 17.70
CA LYS A 31 0.74 -8.27 18.67
C LYS A 31 -0.66 -7.88 18.23
N GLY A 32 -1.61 -8.75 18.52
CA GLY A 32 -3.03 -8.57 18.24
C GLY A 32 -3.86 -9.62 18.94
N ARG A 33 -5.18 -9.55 18.75
CA ARG A 33 -6.17 -10.52 19.23
C ARG A 33 -6.95 -11.03 18.01
N TYR A 34 -7.48 -12.26 18.10
CA TYR A 34 -8.37 -12.85 17.11
C TYR A 34 -9.74 -13.16 17.72
N ALA A 35 -10.77 -13.29 16.88
CA ALA A 35 -12.14 -13.55 17.33
C ALA A 35 -12.23 -14.89 18.07
N GLY A 36 -12.84 -14.89 19.27
CA GLY A 36 -12.93 -16.09 20.11
C GLY A 36 -11.61 -16.50 20.78
N GLY A 37 -10.52 -15.76 20.57
CA GLY A 37 -9.22 -16.00 21.19
C GLY A 37 -9.10 -15.51 22.63
N PRO A 38 -8.01 -15.86 23.32
CA PRO A 38 -7.74 -15.38 24.67
C PRO A 38 -7.48 -13.87 24.69
N THR A 39 -7.78 -13.23 25.83
CA THR A 39 -7.39 -11.83 26.06
C THR A 39 -5.89 -11.77 26.34
N VAL A 40 -5.10 -11.47 25.31
CA VAL A 40 -3.64 -11.31 25.42
C VAL A 40 -3.22 -9.83 25.48
N PRO A 41 -2.02 -9.51 26.01
CA PRO A 41 -1.51 -8.13 26.02
C PRO A 41 -1.35 -7.56 24.61
N LEU A 42 -1.86 -6.34 24.41
CA LEU A 42 -1.71 -5.60 23.16
C LEU A 42 -0.37 -4.86 23.08
N SER A 43 -0.01 -4.44 21.88
CA SER A 43 1.11 -3.51 21.69
C SER A 43 0.84 -2.17 22.36
N VAL A 44 1.87 -1.63 23.01
CA VAL A 44 1.80 -0.33 23.70
C VAL A 44 2.88 0.60 23.13
N ILE A 45 2.45 1.73 22.58
CA ILE A 45 3.32 2.82 22.12
C ILE A 45 3.29 3.91 23.18
N ARG A 46 4.41 4.15 23.84
CA ARG A 46 4.52 5.17 24.90
C ARG A 46 4.96 6.51 24.33
N VAL A 47 4.31 7.58 24.77
CA VAL A 47 4.62 8.95 24.35
C VAL A 47 4.67 9.91 25.54
N LEU A 48 5.51 10.94 25.44
CA LEU A 48 5.53 12.05 26.40
C LEU A 48 4.46 13.08 26.02
N PRO A 49 3.77 13.71 26.99
CA PRO A 49 2.84 14.80 26.71
C PRO A 49 3.57 16.04 26.17
N GLY A 50 2.93 16.79 25.26
CA GLY A 50 3.46 18.05 24.71
C GLY A 50 4.59 17.91 23.68
N VAL A 51 4.83 16.70 23.16
CA VAL A 51 5.90 16.38 22.21
C VAL A 51 5.32 16.06 20.83
N ARG A 52 6.17 16.12 19.80
CA ARG A 52 5.84 15.70 18.44
C ARG A 52 6.64 14.47 18.07
N TYR A 53 5.97 13.46 17.56
CA TYR A 53 6.59 12.22 17.10
C TYR A 53 6.39 12.07 15.59
N ARG A 54 7.48 11.77 14.86
CA ARG A 54 7.36 11.21 13.52
C ARG A 54 7.15 9.72 13.65
N PHE A 55 5.92 9.26 13.47
CA PHE A 55 5.62 7.85 13.34
C PHE A 55 5.82 7.41 11.90
N ARG A 56 6.30 6.17 11.73
CA ARG A 56 6.46 5.49 10.44
C ARG A 56 5.51 4.31 10.41
N LEU A 57 4.41 4.47 9.69
CA LEU A 57 3.41 3.44 9.46
C LEU A 57 3.83 2.59 8.26
N VAL A 58 3.83 1.27 8.43
CA VAL A 58 4.28 0.32 7.40
C VAL A 58 3.26 -0.81 7.33
N SER A 59 2.68 -1.03 6.16
CA SER A 59 1.88 -2.22 5.89
C SER A 59 2.80 -3.36 5.48
N LEU A 60 2.88 -4.36 6.33
CA LEU A 60 3.53 -5.65 6.04
C LEU A 60 2.51 -6.68 5.55
N SER A 61 1.38 -6.21 4.99
CA SER A 61 0.27 -7.09 4.71
C SER A 61 0.49 -7.96 3.48
N CYS A 62 0.05 -9.21 3.54
CA CYS A 62 -0.06 -10.10 2.38
C CYS A 62 -1.37 -9.91 1.62
N ASP A 63 -2.43 -9.35 2.22
CA ASP A 63 -3.72 -9.13 1.53
C ASP A 63 -4.46 -7.86 1.99
N PRO A 64 -5.02 -7.80 3.22
CA PRO A 64 -5.93 -6.73 3.57
C PRO A 64 -5.27 -5.34 3.50
N ASN A 65 -6.08 -4.36 3.09
CA ASN A 65 -5.81 -2.99 3.46
C ASN A 65 -6.37 -2.71 4.85
N TYR A 66 -5.79 -1.71 5.51
CA TYR A 66 -6.20 -1.28 6.84
C TYR A 66 -6.65 0.17 6.82
N THR A 67 -7.77 0.43 7.49
CA THR A 67 -8.16 1.78 7.87
C THR A 67 -7.55 2.10 9.24
N PHE A 68 -6.50 2.93 9.24
CA PHE A 68 -5.69 3.28 10.41
C PHE A 68 -6.11 4.62 11.02
N SER A 69 -6.28 4.66 12.34
CA SER A 69 -6.51 5.91 13.09
C SER A 69 -6.04 5.81 14.54
N ILE A 70 -5.95 6.94 15.22
CA ILE A 70 -5.64 7.02 16.66
C ILE A 70 -6.68 7.91 17.31
N ASP A 71 -7.42 7.37 18.28
CA ASP A 71 -8.51 8.08 18.95
C ASP A 71 -8.06 9.45 19.47
N GLY A 72 -8.81 10.50 19.14
CA GLY A 72 -8.54 11.87 19.59
C GLY A 72 -7.30 12.53 18.98
N HIS A 73 -6.63 11.92 18.00
CA HIS A 73 -5.41 12.48 17.39
C HIS A 73 -5.53 12.60 15.88
N SER A 74 -5.24 13.80 15.37
CA SER A 74 -4.97 13.99 13.94
C SER A 74 -3.55 13.55 13.58
N LEU A 75 -3.36 13.19 12.32
CA LEU A 75 -2.13 12.66 11.73
C LEU A 75 -1.69 13.64 10.65
N THR A 76 -0.51 14.26 10.78
CA THR A 76 0.04 15.12 9.72
C THR A 76 1.01 14.32 8.85
N ILE A 77 0.54 13.79 7.72
CA ILE A 77 1.36 13.04 6.76
C ILE A 77 2.45 13.96 6.18
N ILE A 78 3.68 13.45 6.12
CA ILE A 78 4.86 14.16 5.59
C ILE A 78 5.70 13.28 4.64
N GLU A 79 5.39 11.99 4.53
CA GLU A 79 6.07 11.05 3.65
C GLU A 79 5.07 9.98 3.20
N VAL A 80 5.16 9.57 1.94
CA VAL A 80 4.38 8.49 1.33
C VAL A 80 5.37 7.61 0.57
N ASP A 81 5.46 6.33 0.89
CA ASP A 81 6.29 5.36 0.16
C ASP A 81 7.72 5.86 -0.14
N SER A 82 8.41 6.40 0.88
CA SER A 82 9.74 7.02 0.82
C SER A 82 9.86 8.39 0.13
N GLU A 83 8.78 8.90 -0.47
CA GLU A 83 8.72 10.23 -1.08
C GLU A 83 8.23 11.28 -0.07
N SER A 84 8.97 12.39 0.04
CA SER A 84 8.57 13.51 0.90
C SER A 84 7.40 14.27 0.27
N VAL A 85 6.36 14.55 1.06
CA VAL A 85 5.16 15.27 0.61
C VAL A 85 4.96 16.57 1.39
N GLN A 86 4.16 17.47 0.82
CA GLN A 86 3.64 18.61 1.57
C GLN A 86 2.81 18.10 2.77
N PRO A 87 2.92 18.73 3.96
CA PRO A 87 2.18 18.30 5.13
C PRO A 87 0.67 18.25 4.89
N LEU A 88 0.07 17.06 5.00
CA LEU A 88 -1.38 16.86 4.88
C LEU A 88 -1.95 16.36 6.21
N VAL A 89 -2.90 17.11 6.78
CA VAL A 89 -3.56 16.72 8.04
C VAL A 89 -4.79 15.87 7.73
N VAL A 90 -4.83 14.68 8.30
CA VAL A 90 -5.95 13.73 8.23
C VAL A 90 -6.23 13.19 9.63
N ASP A 91 -7.32 12.46 9.83
CA ASP A 91 -7.56 11.69 11.07
C ASP A 91 -7.67 10.17 10.83
N GLU A 92 -7.65 9.76 9.57
CA GLU A 92 -7.72 8.37 9.15
C GLU A 92 -6.89 8.14 7.87
N ILE A 93 -6.16 7.03 7.83
CA ILE A 93 -5.33 6.62 6.69
C ILE A 93 -5.76 5.22 6.26
N GLN A 94 -6.35 5.09 5.07
CA GLN A 94 -6.43 3.79 4.42
C GLN A 94 -5.05 3.45 3.83
N ILE A 95 -4.45 2.37 4.30
CA ILE A 95 -3.12 1.90 3.88
C ILE A 95 -3.24 0.50 3.26
N PHE A 96 -2.75 0.35 2.04
CA PHE A 96 -2.76 -0.92 1.30
C PHE A 96 -1.51 -1.77 1.58
N ALA A 97 -1.53 -3.05 1.20
CA ALA A 97 -0.38 -3.96 1.28
C ALA A 97 0.88 -3.31 0.67
N GLY A 98 1.99 -3.31 1.40
CA GLY A 98 3.27 -2.74 0.94
C GLY A 98 3.41 -1.20 1.04
N GLN A 99 2.34 -0.45 1.31
CA GLN A 99 2.42 1.01 1.48
C GLN A 99 3.03 1.43 2.82
N ARG A 100 3.55 2.66 2.85
CA ARG A 100 4.14 3.33 4.01
C ARG A 100 3.74 4.80 4.07
N TYR A 101 3.56 5.30 5.27
CA TYR A 101 3.36 6.72 5.53
C TYR A 101 4.19 7.16 6.74
N SER A 102 4.93 8.27 6.65
CA SER A 102 5.34 8.98 7.86
C SER A 102 4.33 10.05 8.19
N PHE A 103 3.89 10.10 9.45
CA PHE A 103 3.05 11.18 9.95
C PHE A 103 3.59 11.76 11.26
N ILE A 104 3.38 13.06 11.45
CA ILE A 104 3.60 13.72 12.73
C ILE A 104 2.35 13.57 13.59
N LEU A 105 2.52 13.03 14.78
CA LEU A 105 1.51 13.04 15.84
C LEU A 105 1.92 14.02 16.92
N ARG A 106 1.00 14.91 17.30
CA ARG A 106 1.17 15.85 18.41
C ARG A 106 0.51 15.25 19.64
N THR A 107 1.23 15.17 20.76
CA THR A 107 0.70 14.60 22.00
C THR A 107 0.06 15.68 22.88
N ASN A 108 -0.98 16.30 22.32
CA ASN A 108 -1.69 17.44 22.90
C ASN A 108 -3.01 17.07 23.58
N GLN A 109 -3.32 15.77 23.71
CA GLN A 109 -4.49 15.29 24.42
C GLN A 109 -4.20 15.11 25.92
N PRO A 110 -5.22 15.05 26.79
CA PRO A 110 -5.03 14.74 28.21
C PRO A 110 -4.22 13.45 28.42
N ILE A 111 -3.46 13.37 29.52
CA ILE A 111 -2.70 12.16 29.87
C ILE A 111 -3.69 11.00 30.08
N ASN A 112 -3.74 10.08 29.11
CA ASN A 112 -4.61 8.92 29.12
C ASN A 112 -4.07 7.81 28.19
N ASN A 113 -4.83 6.72 28.07
CA ASN A 113 -4.67 5.69 27.07
C ASN A 113 -5.65 5.94 25.92
N TYR A 114 -5.18 5.82 24.68
CA TYR A 114 -5.99 6.00 23.47
C TYR A 114 -5.87 4.76 22.59
N TRP A 115 -6.97 4.34 21.97
CA TRP A 115 -6.91 3.26 20.99
C TRP A 115 -6.16 3.70 19.74
N ILE A 116 -5.21 2.87 19.32
CA ILE A 116 -4.70 2.82 17.96
C ILE A 116 -5.53 1.77 17.24
N ARG A 117 -6.11 2.10 16.10
CA ARG A 117 -7.06 1.26 15.37
C ARG A 117 -6.52 0.96 13.98
N ALA A 118 -6.64 -0.28 13.53
CA ALA A 118 -6.30 -0.71 12.18
C ALA A 118 -7.34 -1.72 11.69
N ASN A 119 -8.47 -1.22 11.16
CA ASN A 119 -9.58 -2.08 10.75
C ASN A 119 -9.30 -2.68 9.36
N PRO A 120 -9.25 -4.02 9.20
CA PRO A 120 -9.03 -4.62 7.89
C PRO A 120 -10.30 -4.55 7.02
N ASN A 121 -10.15 -4.58 5.70
CA ASN A 121 -11.27 -4.68 4.76
C ASN A 121 -11.87 -6.10 4.65
N ILE A 122 -11.11 -7.14 5.05
CA ILE A 122 -11.52 -8.55 5.04
C ILE A 122 -11.17 -9.21 6.37
N GLY A 123 -11.79 -10.37 6.66
CA GLY A 123 -11.65 -11.04 7.96
C GLY A 123 -12.50 -10.41 9.06
N THR A 124 -12.09 -10.61 10.32
CA THR A 124 -12.86 -10.08 11.46
C THR A 124 -12.70 -8.57 11.56
N GLN A 125 -13.73 -7.83 11.18
CA GLN A 125 -13.76 -6.37 11.25
C GLN A 125 -14.23 -5.85 12.62
N GLY A 126 -13.95 -4.57 12.88
CA GLY A 126 -14.34 -3.89 14.12
C GLY A 126 -13.35 -4.10 15.26
N PHE A 127 -13.74 -3.67 16.47
CA PHE A 127 -12.81 -3.52 17.60
C PHE A 127 -13.30 -4.19 18.90
N ALA A 128 -14.33 -5.01 18.82
CA ALA A 128 -14.90 -5.69 20.00
C ALA A 128 -13.79 -6.49 20.71
N GLY A 129 -13.71 -6.40 22.05
CA GLY A 129 -12.67 -7.09 22.82
C GLY A 129 -11.23 -6.64 22.54
N GLY A 130 -11.02 -5.49 21.88
CA GLY A 130 -9.69 -5.00 21.51
C GLY A 130 -9.07 -5.72 20.31
N LEU A 131 -9.89 -6.34 19.46
CA LEU A 131 -9.49 -6.77 18.11
C LEU A 131 -8.98 -5.56 17.33
N ASN A 132 -8.07 -5.79 16.37
CA ASN A 132 -7.62 -4.77 15.42
C ASN A 132 -7.10 -3.48 16.09
N SER A 133 -6.53 -3.62 17.29
CA SER A 133 -6.23 -2.49 18.18
C SER A 133 -4.87 -2.59 18.87
N ALA A 134 -4.29 -1.44 19.19
CA ALA A 134 -3.15 -1.26 20.07
C ALA A 134 -3.36 -0.04 20.97
N ILE A 135 -2.42 0.25 21.86
CA ILE A 135 -2.56 1.30 22.88
C ILE A 135 -1.52 2.38 22.64
N LEU A 136 -1.97 3.62 22.40
CA LEU A 136 -1.13 4.81 22.58
C LEU A 136 -1.24 5.24 24.05
N ARG A 137 -0.13 5.15 24.79
CA ARG A 137 -0.09 5.44 26.23
C ARG A 137 0.75 6.67 26.52
N TYR A 138 0.12 7.69 27.07
CA TYR A 138 0.84 8.86 27.58
C TYR A 138 1.64 8.48 28.83
N TRP A 139 2.82 9.07 29.00
CA TRP A 139 3.59 8.94 30.23
C TRP A 139 2.79 9.47 31.42
N GLY A 140 2.66 8.66 32.47
CA GLY A 140 1.81 8.95 33.63
C GLY A 140 0.39 8.36 33.56
N ALA A 141 -0.05 7.83 32.41
CA ALA A 141 -1.33 7.13 32.31
C ALA A 141 -1.28 5.72 32.95
N PRO A 142 -2.39 5.23 33.52
CA PRO A 142 -2.44 3.90 34.14
C PRO A 142 -2.23 2.76 33.13
N ASN A 143 -1.74 1.61 33.62
CA ASN A 143 -1.54 0.40 32.81
C ASN A 143 -2.85 -0.38 32.62
N ILE A 144 -3.81 0.24 31.92
CA ILE A 144 -5.12 -0.33 31.58
C ILE A 144 -5.39 -0.13 30.08
N ASP A 145 -6.39 -0.85 29.57
CA ASP A 145 -6.89 -0.67 28.20
C ASP A 145 -7.60 0.69 28.06
N PRO A 146 -7.51 1.36 26.89
CA PRO A 146 -8.26 2.58 26.62
C PRO A 146 -9.79 2.36 26.68
N THR A 147 -10.51 3.39 27.09
CA THR A 147 -11.98 3.46 27.01
C THR A 147 -12.46 4.50 26.00
N THR A 148 -11.55 4.98 25.14
CA THR A 148 -11.82 6.03 24.16
C THR A 148 -12.70 5.53 23.02
N THR A 149 -13.40 6.46 22.38
CA THR A 149 -14.22 6.23 21.19
C THR A 149 -13.60 6.92 19.98
N SER A 150 -13.76 6.33 18.79
CA SER A 150 -13.35 6.95 17.54
C SER A 150 -14.34 8.03 17.10
N SER A 151 -13.83 9.10 16.46
CA SER A 151 -14.61 10.19 15.90
C SER A 151 -13.98 10.75 14.62
N VAL A 152 -13.49 9.85 13.75
CA VAL A 152 -12.84 10.19 12.47
C VAL A 152 -13.83 10.85 11.51
N SER A 153 -13.35 11.82 10.73
CA SER A 153 -14.17 12.65 9.83
C SER A 153 -13.41 13.22 8.63
N ALA A 154 -12.08 13.14 8.63
CA ALA A 154 -11.19 13.68 7.61
C ALA A 154 -10.24 12.57 7.10
N PRO A 155 -10.78 11.60 6.32
CA PRO A 155 -9.98 10.52 5.79
C PRO A 155 -8.97 11.02 4.76
N LEU A 156 -7.86 10.30 4.63
CA LEU A 156 -6.90 10.49 3.56
C LEU A 156 -7.56 10.25 2.20
N VAL A 157 -7.38 11.22 1.29
CA VAL A 157 -7.67 11.08 -0.14
C VAL A 157 -6.35 11.26 -0.90
N GLU A 158 -5.97 10.28 -1.71
CA GLU A 158 -4.65 10.25 -2.36
C GLU A 158 -4.40 11.48 -3.26
N THR A 159 -5.44 11.99 -3.92
CA THR A 159 -5.33 13.16 -4.80
C THR A 159 -4.95 14.46 -4.07
N ASN A 160 -5.06 14.50 -2.74
CA ASN A 160 -4.63 15.63 -1.91
C ASN A 160 -3.15 15.53 -1.49
N LEU A 161 -2.46 14.44 -1.82
CA LEU A 161 -1.03 14.28 -1.57
C LEU A 161 -0.24 14.93 -2.72
N HIS A 162 0.71 15.79 -2.37
CA HIS A 162 1.56 16.49 -3.33
C HIS A 162 3.03 16.37 -2.92
N PRO A 163 3.96 16.12 -3.86
CA PRO A 163 5.39 16.07 -3.56
C PRO A 163 5.89 17.37 -2.94
N TYR A 164 6.84 17.24 -2.02
CA TYR A 164 7.49 18.40 -1.40
C TYR A 164 8.40 19.14 -2.38
N SER A 165 9.06 18.40 -3.28
CA SER A 165 9.97 18.93 -4.30
C SER A 165 9.75 18.23 -5.66
N ASN A 166 10.18 18.89 -6.74
CA ASN A 166 10.05 18.40 -8.12
C ASN A 166 8.65 17.86 -8.45
N PRO A 167 7.60 18.67 -8.30
CA PRO A 167 6.23 18.15 -8.23
C PRO A 167 5.70 17.59 -9.56
N ALA A 168 6.17 18.08 -10.70
CA ALA A 168 5.64 17.70 -12.00
C ALA A 168 5.87 16.20 -12.33
N ALA A 169 4.90 15.60 -13.01
CA ALA A 169 5.08 14.30 -13.65
C ALA A 169 6.04 14.41 -14.85
N PRO A 170 6.77 13.35 -15.19
CA PRO A 170 7.60 13.36 -16.39
C PRO A 170 6.76 13.40 -17.68
N GLY A 171 7.34 14.01 -18.72
CA GLY A 171 6.76 14.09 -20.07
C GLY A 171 5.76 15.23 -20.28
N VAL A 172 5.09 15.22 -21.43
CA VAL A 172 4.10 16.24 -21.82
C VAL A 172 2.82 16.05 -20.98
N PRO A 173 2.22 17.12 -20.40
CA PRO A 173 1.07 17.03 -19.48
C PRO A 173 -0.26 16.75 -20.20
N THR A 174 -0.30 15.68 -20.99
CA THR A 174 -1.43 15.23 -21.80
C THR A 174 -1.49 13.71 -21.76
N VAL A 175 -2.69 13.14 -21.58
CA VAL A 175 -2.92 11.69 -21.59
C VAL A 175 -2.41 11.09 -22.90
N GLY A 176 -1.70 9.96 -22.83
CA GLY A 176 -1.18 9.26 -24.01
C GLY A 176 -0.03 9.96 -24.73
N ALA A 177 0.55 11.02 -24.15
CA ALA A 177 1.66 11.78 -24.73
C ALA A 177 3.04 11.46 -24.11
N ALA A 178 3.18 10.31 -23.44
CA ALA A 178 4.50 9.79 -23.05
C ALA A 178 5.22 9.18 -24.27
N ASP A 179 6.53 8.91 -24.15
CA ASP A 179 7.31 8.27 -25.22
C ASP A 179 6.82 6.84 -25.49
N VAL A 180 6.40 6.13 -24.43
CA VAL A 180 5.76 4.81 -24.49
C VAL A 180 4.50 4.84 -23.63
N ASN A 181 3.38 4.40 -24.19
CA ASN A 181 2.11 4.35 -23.49
C ASN A 181 1.62 2.90 -23.49
N LEU A 182 1.44 2.33 -22.30
CA LEU A 182 0.98 0.97 -22.11
C LEU A 182 -0.39 0.97 -21.42
N ASN A 183 -1.24 0.05 -21.85
CA ASN A 183 -2.43 -0.33 -21.10
C ASN A 183 -2.25 -1.76 -20.63
N LEU A 184 -2.37 -1.97 -19.33
CA LEU A 184 -2.30 -3.29 -18.72
C LEU A 184 -3.72 -3.71 -18.36
N ASN A 185 -4.33 -4.50 -19.24
CA ASN A 185 -5.63 -5.09 -18.99
C ASN A 185 -5.46 -6.29 -18.04
N ILE A 186 -5.94 -6.13 -16.81
CA ILE A 186 -5.79 -7.14 -15.75
C ILE A 186 -7.12 -7.87 -15.60
N VAL A 187 -7.10 -9.19 -15.82
CA VAL A 187 -8.30 -10.02 -15.82
C VAL A 187 -8.03 -11.26 -14.98
N PHE A 188 -9.01 -11.67 -14.18
CA PHE A 188 -9.00 -12.97 -13.53
C PHE A 188 -9.70 -14.00 -14.43
N ASP A 189 -8.98 -15.04 -14.82
CA ASP A 189 -9.55 -16.16 -15.57
C ASP A 189 -10.08 -17.23 -14.60
N PHE A 190 -11.41 -17.35 -14.52
CA PHE A 190 -12.09 -18.31 -13.66
C PHE A 190 -11.91 -19.78 -14.09
N ALA A 191 -11.50 -20.04 -15.34
CA ALA A 191 -11.26 -21.39 -15.80
C ALA A 191 -9.90 -21.93 -15.33
N SER A 192 -8.86 -21.10 -15.42
CA SER A 192 -7.50 -21.45 -14.98
C SER A 192 -7.19 -21.05 -13.52
N LEU A 193 -8.05 -20.23 -12.90
CA LEU A 193 -7.86 -19.61 -11.60
C LEU A 193 -6.58 -18.76 -11.52
N LYS A 194 -6.27 -18.04 -12.60
CA LYS A 194 -5.06 -17.22 -12.72
C LYS A 194 -5.39 -15.76 -13.02
N PHE A 195 -4.55 -14.86 -12.51
CA PHE A 195 -4.54 -13.51 -13.04
C PHE A 195 -3.78 -13.46 -14.35
N GLN A 196 -4.27 -12.63 -15.27
CA GLN A 196 -3.66 -12.39 -16.57
C GLN A 196 -3.47 -10.89 -16.76
N VAL A 197 -2.31 -10.53 -17.31
CA VAL A 197 -2.04 -9.18 -17.80
C VAL A 197 -1.95 -9.24 -19.32
N ASN A 198 -2.86 -8.54 -20.00
CA ASN A 198 -2.98 -8.56 -21.46
C ASN A 198 -3.08 -9.99 -22.04
N GLY A 199 -3.79 -10.88 -21.33
CA GLY A 199 -4.02 -12.27 -21.75
C GLY A 199 -2.91 -13.25 -21.40
N ALA A 200 -1.82 -12.80 -20.76
CA ALA A 200 -0.73 -13.67 -20.31
C ALA A 200 -0.79 -13.86 -18.79
N PRO A 201 -0.92 -15.10 -18.27
CA PRO A 201 -0.65 -15.38 -16.87
C PRO A 201 0.85 -15.37 -16.60
N PHE A 202 1.26 -14.88 -15.44
CA PHE A 202 2.66 -14.98 -15.02
C PHE A 202 2.94 -16.38 -14.48
N SER A 203 4.12 -16.91 -14.78
CA SER A 203 4.64 -18.13 -14.17
C SER A 203 6.14 -17.99 -14.04
N GLU A 204 6.68 -18.20 -12.85
CA GLU A 204 8.11 -18.05 -12.62
C GLU A 204 8.92 -18.95 -13.57
N ALA A 205 9.86 -18.34 -14.31
CA ALA A 205 10.72 -19.07 -15.21
C ALA A 205 11.81 -19.80 -14.43
N THR A 206 12.17 -21.03 -14.85
CA THR A 206 13.24 -21.82 -14.22
C THR A 206 14.59 -21.10 -14.21
N VAL A 207 14.84 -20.24 -15.21
CA VAL A 207 16.02 -19.37 -15.27
C VAL A 207 15.57 -17.94 -14.99
N PRO A 208 16.09 -17.26 -13.95
CA PRO A 208 15.72 -15.89 -13.65
C PRO A 208 15.94 -14.96 -14.85
N VAL A 209 15.02 -14.01 -15.07
CA VAL A 209 15.06 -13.09 -16.22
C VAL A 209 16.42 -12.38 -16.35
N LEU A 210 16.99 -11.94 -15.23
CA LEU A 210 18.33 -11.32 -15.22
C LEU A 210 19.40 -12.27 -15.77
N LEU A 211 19.37 -13.55 -15.39
CA LEU A 211 20.34 -14.53 -15.88
C LEU A 211 20.10 -14.84 -17.36
N GLN A 212 18.86 -14.84 -17.85
CA GLN A 212 18.58 -14.97 -19.28
C GLN A 212 19.23 -13.81 -20.07
N ILE A 213 19.08 -12.57 -19.59
CA ILE A 213 19.69 -11.37 -20.19
C ILE A 213 21.21 -11.47 -20.20
N LEU A 214 21.82 -11.79 -19.06
CA LEU A 214 23.28 -11.95 -18.94
C LEU A 214 23.82 -13.12 -19.79
N SER A 215 22.95 -14.08 -20.13
CA SER A 215 23.28 -15.22 -21.00
C SER A 215 23.01 -14.96 -22.49
N GLY A 216 22.61 -13.75 -22.87
CA GLY A 216 22.48 -13.32 -24.27
C GLY A 216 21.05 -13.12 -24.80
N ALA A 217 20.01 -13.34 -23.99
CA ALA A 217 18.64 -13.02 -24.38
C ALA A 217 18.42 -11.50 -24.35
N THR A 218 18.22 -10.87 -25.50
CA THR A 218 18.20 -9.40 -25.64
C THR A 218 16.88 -8.84 -26.15
N THR A 219 15.91 -9.70 -26.48
CA THR A 219 14.60 -9.29 -26.99
C THR A 219 13.46 -9.91 -26.17
N PRO A 220 12.28 -9.28 -26.06
CA PRO A 220 11.12 -9.83 -25.36
C PRO A 220 10.76 -11.25 -25.79
N GLY A 221 10.81 -11.54 -27.10
CA GLY A 221 10.50 -12.88 -27.63
C GLY A 221 11.52 -13.95 -27.26
N SER A 222 12.71 -13.55 -26.80
CA SER A 222 13.76 -14.46 -26.31
C SER A 222 13.75 -14.64 -24.79
N LEU A 223 12.89 -13.91 -24.06
CA LEU A 223 12.80 -13.95 -22.61
C LEU A 223 11.57 -14.76 -22.17
N LEU A 224 11.72 -15.46 -21.05
CA LEU A 224 10.68 -16.24 -20.38
C LEU A 224 10.29 -15.58 -19.04
N PRO A 225 9.03 -15.71 -18.61
CA PRO A 225 7.92 -16.37 -19.32
C PRO A 225 7.38 -15.52 -20.50
N ALA A 226 7.07 -16.18 -21.61
CA ALA A 226 6.57 -15.52 -22.81
C ALA A 226 5.25 -14.78 -22.54
N GLY A 227 5.10 -13.58 -23.12
CA GLY A 227 3.91 -12.74 -22.94
C GLY A 227 3.88 -11.90 -21.66
N SER A 228 4.79 -12.13 -20.70
CA SER A 228 4.86 -11.36 -19.44
C SER A 228 6.07 -10.43 -19.33
N VAL A 229 6.88 -10.31 -20.39
CA VAL A 229 8.06 -9.44 -20.42
C VAL A 229 7.85 -8.31 -21.42
N TYR A 230 7.87 -7.08 -20.91
CA TYR A 230 7.72 -5.86 -21.69
C TYR A 230 9.06 -5.13 -21.75
N GLU A 231 9.63 -4.97 -22.95
CA GLU A 231 10.82 -4.16 -23.13
C GLU A 231 10.46 -2.67 -23.09
N LEU A 232 11.23 -1.91 -22.32
CA LEU A 232 11.12 -0.46 -22.23
C LEU A 232 12.43 0.18 -22.74
N PRO A 233 12.36 1.17 -23.64
CA PRO A 233 13.54 1.88 -24.12
C PRO A 233 14.16 2.71 -22.98
N PRO A 234 15.50 2.86 -22.92
CA PRO A 234 16.16 3.65 -21.88
C PRO A 234 15.93 5.16 -22.06
N ASN A 235 15.94 5.89 -20.94
CA ASN A 235 15.80 7.36 -20.87
C ASN A 235 14.52 7.90 -21.52
N LYS A 236 13.42 7.15 -21.44
CA LYS A 236 12.11 7.50 -21.97
C LYS A 236 11.07 7.66 -20.88
N VAL A 237 10.07 8.48 -21.13
CA VAL A 237 8.89 8.61 -20.27
C VAL A 237 7.91 7.52 -20.60
N ILE A 238 7.51 6.76 -19.59
CA ILE A 238 6.53 5.67 -19.70
C ILE A 238 5.24 6.12 -19.01
N GLU A 239 4.12 5.95 -19.69
CA GLU A 239 2.78 6.02 -19.08
C GLU A 239 2.17 4.63 -19.06
N ILE A 240 1.73 4.19 -17.88
CA ILE A 240 1.01 2.93 -17.71
C ILE A 240 -0.38 3.25 -17.19
N SER A 241 -1.39 2.84 -17.94
CA SER A 241 -2.80 2.87 -17.54
C SER A 241 -3.26 1.49 -17.13
N MET A 242 -3.96 1.41 -16.01
CA MET A 242 -4.45 0.18 -15.41
C MET A 242 -5.91 0.40 -15.01
N PRO A 243 -6.87 -0.22 -15.71
CA PRO A 243 -8.26 -0.25 -15.28
C PRO A 243 -8.37 -0.80 -13.85
N GLY A 244 -9.37 -0.35 -13.10
CA GLY A 244 -9.57 -0.79 -11.72
C GLY A 244 -9.70 -2.31 -11.55
N GLY A 245 -9.44 -2.82 -10.34
CA GLY A 245 -9.54 -4.24 -10.02
C GLY A 245 -8.22 -5.01 -9.84
N SER A 246 -7.08 -4.33 -9.69
CA SER A 246 -5.79 -4.94 -9.28
C SER A 246 -4.93 -3.92 -8.49
N ILE A 247 -3.69 -4.22 -8.11
CA ILE A 247 -2.77 -3.34 -7.33
C ILE A 247 -1.35 -3.43 -7.96
N GLY A 248 -0.48 -2.43 -7.78
CA GLY A 248 0.85 -2.33 -8.43
C GLY A 248 2.08 -2.51 -7.51
N SER A 249 3.28 -2.42 -8.11
CA SER A 249 4.59 -3.00 -7.70
C SER A 249 5.77 -2.08 -8.11
N PRO A 250 7.05 -2.33 -7.71
CA PRO A 250 7.93 -1.27 -7.25
C PRO A 250 8.68 -0.54 -8.36
N HIS A 251 8.35 0.74 -8.50
CA HIS A 251 9.21 1.86 -8.90
C HIS A 251 8.59 3.12 -8.29
N ASN A 252 9.35 4.17 -7.98
CA ASN A 252 8.71 5.44 -7.62
C ASN A 252 8.11 6.06 -8.90
N PHE A 253 6.79 6.08 -8.99
CA PHE A 253 6.05 6.62 -10.12
C PHE A 253 5.15 7.78 -9.68
N ALA A 254 4.91 8.73 -10.59
CA ALA A 254 3.93 9.78 -10.43
C ALA A 254 2.53 9.21 -10.69
N VAL A 255 1.63 9.25 -9.70
CA VAL A 255 0.24 8.81 -9.85
C VAL A 255 -0.57 9.94 -10.50
N VAL A 256 -0.52 10.01 -11.83
CA VAL A 256 -1.18 11.09 -12.59
C VAL A 256 -2.71 10.97 -12.56
N ARG A 257 -3.26 9.80 -12.25
CA ARG A 257 -4.70 9.61 -11.95
C ARG A 257 -4.87 8.53 -10.88
N SER A 258 -5.37 8.91 -9.72
CA SER A 258 -5.68 8.01 -8.59
C SER A 258 -7.03 7.30 -8.75
N ALA A 259 -7.22 6.19 -8.02
CA ALA A 259 -8.52 5.55 -7.88
C ALA A 259 -9.55 6.52 -7.24
N GLY A 260 -10.82 6.38 -7.63
CA GLY A 260 -11.90 7.29 -7.21
C GLY A 260 -11.86 8.67 -7.87
N SER A 261 -10.93 8.92 -8.81
CA SER A 261 -10.78 10.19 -9.51
C SER A 261 -10.85 10.02 -11.03
N SER A 262 -11.48 10.98 -11.70
CA SER A 262 -11.45 11.15 -13.16
C SER A 262 -10.46 12.23 -13.61
N VAL A 263 -9.80 12.91 -12.66
CA VAL A 263 -8.90 14.03 -12.93
C VAL A 263 -7.47 13.54 -13.13
N TYR A 264 -6.84 13.98 -14.22
CA TYR A 264 -5.41 13.82 -14.45
C TYR A 264 -4.64 15.01 -13.86
N ASN A 265 -3.70 14.73 -12.97
CA ASN A 265 -2.79 15.70 -12.38
C ASN A 265 -1.37 15.47 -12.89
N TYR A 266 -0.89 16.33 -13.79
CA TYR A 266 0.50 16.32 -14.26
C TYR A 266 1.39 17.36 -13.57
N ALA A 267 0.79 18.29 -12.81
CA ALA A 267 1.49 19.42 -12.22
C ALA A 267 2.15 19.07 -10.89
N ASN A 268 1.46 18.32 -10.04
CA ASN A 268 1.92 17.92 -8.71
C ASN A 268 1.33 16.59 -8.20
N PRO A 269 1.25 15.52 -9.01
CA PRO A 269 0.76 14.23 -8.53
C PRO A 269 1.69 13.63 -7.47
N VAL A 270 1.12 12.93 -6.50
CA VAL A 270 1.92 12.16 -5.53
C VAL A 270 2.84 11.18 -6.25
N ARG A 271 4.05 11.02 -5.71
CA ARG A 271 4.99 10.00 -6.14
C ARG A 271 5.02 8.89 -5.09
N ARG A 272 4.97 7.65 -5.54
CA ARG A 272 4.95 6.47 -4.66
C ARG A 272 5.30 5.20 -5.44
N ASP A 273 5.41 4.06 -4.75
CA ASP A 273 5.76 2.77 -5.38
C ASP A 273 4.67 1.69 -5.27
N VAL A 274 3.62 1.91 -4.48
CA VAL A 274 2.45 1.03 -4.42
C VAL A 274 1.18 1.85 -4.52
N VAL A 275 0.36 1.61 -5.54
CA VAL A 275 -0.91 2.33 -5.77
C VAL A 275 -2.08 1.36 -5.87
N SER A 276 -3.21 1.73 -5.25
CA SER A 276 -4.47 1.00 -5.38
C SER A 276 -5.09 1.34 -6.73
N LEU A 277 -5.52 0.34 -7.51
CA LEU A 277 -6.25 0.61 -8.76
C LEU A 277 -7.74 0.87 -8.53
N GLY A 278 -8.21 0.79 -7.28
CA GLY A 278 -9.61 0.98 -6.94
C GLY A 278 -10.49 -0.23 -7.25
N SER A 279 -11.76 -0.13 -6.86
CA SER A 279 -12.77 -1.18 -7.01
C SER A 279 -13.84 -0.83 -8.04
N SER A 280 -13.87 0.41 -8.55
CA SER A 280 -14.83 0.81 -9.56
C SER A 280 -14.33 0.40 -10.95
N THR A 281 -15.24 -0.09 -11.79
CA THR A 281 -14.96 -0.31 -13.22
C THR A 281 -14.70 1.01 -13.97
N ASN A 282 -14.98 2.16 -13.36
CA ASN A 282 -14.67 3.48 -13.90
C ASN A 282 -13.27 3.97 -13.51
N ASP A 283 -12.59 3.28 -12.58
CA ASP A 283 -11.22 3.58 -12.23
C ASP A 283 -10.30 3.21 -13.41
N ASN A 284 -9.36 4.09 -13.70
CA ASN A 284 -8.31 3.86 -14.68
C ASN A 284 -7.05 4.54 -14.18
N VAL A 285 -6.48 3.95 -13.13
CA VAL A 285 -5.31 4.49 -12.46
C VAL A 285 -4.18 4.56 -13.46
N THR A 286 -3.54 5.71 -13.51
CA THR A 286 -2.51 5.99 -14.50
C THR A 286 -1.27 6.49 -13.77
N ILE A 287 -0.13 5.89 -14.07
CA ILE A 287 1.17 6.22 -13.50
C ILE A 287 2.15 6.65 -14.58
N ARG A 288 3.12 7.48 -14.22
CA ARG A 288 4.26 7.83 -15.08
C ARG A 288 5.60 7.70 -14.37
N PHE A 289 6.61 7.26 -15.11
CA PHE A 289 8.00 7.23 -14.65
C PHE A 289 8.96 7.38 -15.82
N GLN A 290 10.24 7.57 -15.52
CA GLN A 290 11.31 7.60 -16.51
C GLN A 290 12.13 6.31 -16.42
N THR A 291 12.55 5.75 -17.55
CA THR A 291 13.42 4.56 -17.59
C THR A 291 14.89 4.93 -17.41
N ASP A 292 15.25 5.33 -16.20
CA ASP A 292 16.59 5.74 -15.81
C ASP A 292 17.41 4.61 -15.15
N ASN A 293 16.85 3.40 -15.06
CA ASN A 293 17.47 2.27 -14.36
C ASN A 293 17.39 0.96 -15.17
N SER A 294 18.53 0.51 -15.67
CA SER A 294 18.64 -0.69 -16.50
C SER A 294 18.54 -1.98 -15.69
N GLY A 295 17.57 -2.83 -16.03
CA GLY A 295 17.41 -4.16 -15.45
C GLY A 295 16.01 -4.73 -15.69
N PRO A 296 15.80 -6.03 -15.41
CA PRO A 296 14.46 -6.57 -15.30
C PRO A 296 13.83 -6.15 -13.96
N TRP A 297 12.67 -5.52 -14.03
CA TRP A 297 11.91 -5.06 -12.89
C TRP A 297 10.54 -5.74 -12.87
N ILE A 298 10.08 -6.12 -11.70
CA ILE A 298 8.77 -6.76 -11.56
C ILE A 298 7.68 -5.68 -11.44
N MET A 299 6.52 -5.96 -12.03
CA MET A 299 5.28 -5.21 -11.82
C MET A 299 4.14 -6.21 -11.59
N HIS A 300 3.66 -6.32 -10.36
CA HIS A 300 2.62 -7.24 -9.89
C HIS A 300 1.64 -6.63 -8.88
N CYS A 301 0.62 -7.40 -8.53
CA CYS A 301 -0.24 -7.13 -7.37
C CYS A 301 0.48 -7.47 -6.08
N HIS A 302 0.53 -6.53 -5.13
CA HIS A 302 1.20 -6.75 -3.84
C HIS A 302 0.33 -7.55 -2.83
N ILE A 303 -0.87 -8.00 -3.25
CA ILE A 303 -1.56 -9.09 -2.55
C ILE A 303 -0.85 -10.37 -2.94
N ASP A 304 -0.15 -10.98 -1.98
CA ASP A 304 0.80 -12.07 -2.22
C ASP A 304 0.09 -13.31 -2.77
N TRP A 305 -1.15 -13.55 -2.30
CA TRP A 305 -2.02 -14.60 -2.83
C TRP A 305 -2.37 -14.40 -4.31
N HIS A 306 -2.47 -13.15 -4.79
CA HIS A 306 -2.74 -12.86 -6.19
C HIS A 306 -1.49 -12.97 -7.08
N LEU A 307 -0.30 -12.70 -6.53
CA LEU A 307 0.97 -12.88 -7.25
C LEU A 307 1.23 -14.35 -7.58
N GLU A 308 0.83 -15.26 -6.69
CA GLU A 308 0.99 -16.71 -6.87
C GLU A 308 -0.02 -17.32 -7.86
N MET A 309 -1.04 -16.56 -8.31
CA MET A 309 -2.16 -17.05 -9.14
C MET A 309 -2.00 -16.77 -10.64
#